data_AF-A0A7K3G5H5-F1
#
_entry.id   AF-A0A7K3G5H5-F1
#
_cell.length_a   1.000
_cell.length_b   1.000
_cell.length_c   1.000
_cell.angle_alpha   90.00
_cell.angle_beta   90.00
_cell.angle_gamma   90.00
#
_symmetry.space_group_name_H-M   'P 1'
#
loop_
_entity.id
_entity.type
_entity.pdbx_description
1 polymer ?
#
loop_
_entity_poly.entity_id
_entity_poly.type
_entity_poly.pdbx_seq_one_letter_code
_entity_poly.pdbx_strand_id
1 'polypeptide(L)' 'MSTPLTESAERIAQRFHETYEELAPSHGYETRKASRKPWSEVPKENKSLMIAVVGRLLDEGVIR' A
#
# COMPACT_ATOMS: atom_id res chain seq x y z
N MET A 1 10.99 -7.68 16.46
CA MET A 1 10.11 -6.59 16.95
C MET A 1 10.16 -5.50 15.90
N SER A 2 9.04 -5.19 15.26
CA SER A 2 8.96 -4.12 14.26
C SER A 2 8.90 -2.78 14.99
N THR A 3 9.58 -1.75 14.47
CA THR A 3 9.53 -0.39 15.02
C THR A 3 8.16 0.26 14.74
N PRO A 4 7.69 1.21 15.57
CA PRO A 4 6.36 1.84 15.41
C PRO A 4 6.13 2.50 14.04
N LEU A 5 7.21 3.00 13.41
CA LEU A 5 7.17 3.56 12.05
C LEU A 5 6.83 2.50 11.00
N THR A 6 7.32 1.27 11.16
CA THR A 6 7.05 0.16 10.23
C THR A 6 5.59 -0.29 10.31
N GLU A 7 5.01 -0.36 11.51
CA GLU A 7 3.59 -0.69 11.70
C GLU A 7 2.67 0.40 11.11
N SER A 8 3.08 1.66 11.24
CA SER A 8 2.37 2.80 10.62
C SER A 8 2.44 2.72 9.09
N ALA A 9 3.62 2.42 8.54
CA ALA A 9 3.82 2.29 7.11
C ALA A 9 3.01 1.15 6.49
N GLU A 10 2.94 -0.01 7.13
CA GLU A 10 2.14 -1.14 6.65
C GLU A 10 0.64 -0.84 6.65
N ARG A 11 0.14 -0.25 7.74
CA ARG A 11 -1.27 0.12 7.82
C ARG A 11 -1.65 1.13 6.74
N ILE A 12 -0.82 2.14 6.50
CA ILE A 12 -1.06 3.14 5.44
C ILE A 12 -0.96 2.49 4.06
N ALA A 13 0.03 1.63 3.81
CA ALA A 13 0.18 0.92 2.55
C ALA A 13 -1.04 0.04 2.23
N GLN A 14 -1.57 -0.66 3.23
CA GLN A 14 -2.80 -1.43 3.10
C GLN A 14 -3.98 -0.53 2.71
N ARG A 15 -4.19 0.57 3.43
CA ARG A 15 -5.31 1.48 3.15
C ARG A 15 -5.18 2.16 1.79
N PHE A 16 -3.96 2.51 1.39
CA PHE A 16 -3.68 3.03 0.06
C PHE A 16 -4.06 2.01 -1.02
N HIS A 17 -3.61 0.75 -0.89
CA HIS A 17 -3.93 -0.33 -1.82
C HIS A 17 -5.45 -0.52 -1.95
N GLU A 18 -6.15 -0.71 -0.84
CA GLU A 18 -7.59 -0.94 -0.82
C GLU A 18 -8.36 0.23 -1.45
N THR A 19 -7.99 1.47 -1.12
CA THR A 19 -8.64 2.68 -1.66
C THR A 19 -8.32 2.86 -3.15
N TYR A 20 -7.09 2.56 -3.57
CA TYR A 20 -6.71 2.66 -4.97
C TYR A 20 -7.46 1.64 -5.85
N GLU A 21 -7.60 0.40 -5.37
CA GLU A 21 -8.38 -0.64 -6.02
C GLU A 21 -9.88 -0.29 -6.09
N GLU A 22 -10.44 0.30 -5.03
CA GLU A 22 -11.83 0.76 -4.98
C GLU A 22 -12.10 1.90 -5.97
N LEU A 23 -11.17 2.87 -6.07
CA LEU A 23 -11.33 4.05 -6.92
C LEU A 23 -10.95 3.80 -8.38
N ALA A 24 -10.03 2.88 -8.68
CA ALA A 24 -9.54 2.67 -10.04
C ALA A 24 -10.66 2.53 -11.12
N PRO A 25 -11.74 1.74 -10.90
CA PRO A 25 -12.83 1.62 -11.87
C PRO A 25 -13.58 2.93 -12.14
N SER A 26 -13.74 3.81 -11.15
CA SER A 26 -14.42 5.11 -11.34
C SER A 26 -13.59 6.07 -12.20
N HIS A 27 -12.28 5.82 -12.31
CA HIS A 27 -11.36 6.53 -13.18
C HIS A 27 -11.11 5.81 -14.51
N GLY A 28 -11.87 4.76 -14.84
CA GLY A 28 -11.71 3.99 -16.08
C GLY A 28 -10.42 3.20 -16.15
N TYR A 29 -9.78 2.93 -15.01
CA TYR A 29 -8.52 2.19 -14.91
C TYR A 29 -8.74 0.82 -14.27
N GLU A 30 -8.07 -0.19 -14.83
CA GLU A 30 -8.01 -1.53 -14.24
C GLU A 30 -6.61 -1.76 -13.68
N THR A 31 -6.54 -2.05 -12.38
CA THR A 31 -5.29 -2.35 -11.70
C THR A 31 -4.69 -3.68 -12.16
N ARG A 32 -3.40 -3.88 -11.86
CA ARG A 32 -2.67 -5.08 -12.28
C ARG A 32 -3.28 -6.33 -11.65
N LYS A 33 -3.66 -7.31 -12.47
CA LYS A 33 -4.28 -8.58 -12.03
C LYS A 33 -3.52 -9.30 -10.91
N ALA A 34 -2.19 -9.20 -10.86
CA ALA A 34 -1.38 -9.83 -9.83
C ALA A 34 -1.60 -9.23 -8.43
N SER A 35 -1.82 -7.91 -8.35
CA SER A 35 -2.03 -7.18 -7.10
C SER A 35 -3.49 -6.83 -6.81
N ARG A 36 -4.37 -6.88 -7.81
CA ARG A 36 -5.83 -6.70 -7.68
C ARG A 36 -6.46 -7.84 -6.90
N LYS A 37 -6.24 -7.84 -5.60
CA LYS A 37 -6.65 -8.85 -4.64
C LYS A 37 -6.84 -8.17 -3.27
N PRO A 38 -7.58 -8.80 -2.34
CA PRO A 38 -7.57 -8.39 -0.94
C PRO A 38 -6.14 -8.30 -0.41
N TRP A 39 -5.87 -7.37 0.51
CA TRP A 39 -4.51 -7.15 1.02
C TRP A 39 -3.86 -8.45 1.51
N SER A 40 -4.59 -9.33 2.19
CA SER A 40 -4.10 -10.65 2.64
C SER A 40 -3.49 -11.50 1.52
N GLU A 41 -4.00 -11.39 0.29
CA GLU A 41 -3.63 -12.20 -0.87
C GLU A 41 -2.65 -11.51 -1.84
N VAL A 42 -2.32 -10.23 -1.61
CA VAL A 42 -1.31 -9.52 -2.40
C VAL A 42 0.06 -10.21 -2.20
N PRO A 43 0.82 -10.47 -3.29
CA PRO A 43 2.15 -11.08 -3.18
C PRO A 43 3.07 -10.32 -2.24
N LYS A 44 3.93 -11.03 -1.52
CA LYS A 44 4.79 -10.46 -0.48
C LYS A 44 5.69 -9.37 -1.03
N GLU A 45 6.21 -9.54 -2.23
CA GLU A 45 7.10 -8.60 -2.91
C GLU A 45 6.36 -7.28 -3.20
N ASN A 46 5.10 -7.35 -3.64
CA ASN A 46 4.26 -6.18 -3.86
C ASN A 46 3.93 -5.45 -2.54
N LYS A 47 3.62 -6.19 -1.47
CA LYS A 47 3.42 -5.61 -0.13
C LYS A 47 4.67 -4.89 0.34
N SER A 48 5.81 -5.57 0.31
CA SER A 48 7.11 -5.02 0.72
C SER A 48 7.43 -3.72 -0.02
N LEU A 49 7.16 -3.66 -1.32
CA LEU A 49 7.36 -2.44 -2.11
C LEU A 49 6.44 -1.31 -1.63
N MET A 50 5.15 -1.55 -1.47
CA MET A 50 4.21 -0.52 -1.00
C MET A 50 4.57 -0.02 0.41
N ILE A 51 4.94 -0.93 1.31
CA ILE A 51 5.38 -0.60 2.68
C ILE A 51 6.64 0.26 2.64
N ALA A 52 7.63 -0.11 1.83
CA ALA A 52 8.88 0.65 1.70
C ALA A 52 8.66 2.05 1.10
N VAL A 53 7.76 2.18 0.12
CA VAL A 53 7.38 3.48 -0.46
C VAL A 53 6.75 4.37 0.61
N VAL A 54 5.76 3.86 1.35
CA VAL A 54 5.09 4.62 2.41
C VAL A 54 6.07 5.00 3.52
N GLY A 55 6.93 4.07 3.96
CA GLY A 55 7.96 4.34 4.96
C GLY A 55 8.85 5.50 4.55
N ARG A 56 9.31 5.51 3.29
CA ARG A 56 10.10 6.63 2.76
C ARG A 56 9.33 7.95 2.75
N LEU A 57 8.05 7.95 2.41
CA LEU A 57 7.24 9.18 2.39
C LEU A 57 6.92 9.71 3.79
N LEU A 58 6.83 8.83 4.80
CA LEU A 58 6.76 9.21 6.21
C LEU A 58 8.09 9.87 6.65
N ASP A 59 9.23 9.26 6.30
CA ASP A 59 10.56 9.79 6.62
C ASP A 59 10.80 11.16 5.96
N GLU A 60 10.30 11.37 4.74
CA GLU A 60 10.35 12.65 4.01
C GLU A 60 9.31 13.68 4.53
N GLY A 61 8.39 13.29 5.42
CA GLY A 61 7.37 14.15 5.99
C GLY A 61 6.24 14.55 5.03
N VAL A 62 6.10 13.82 3.91
CA VAL A 62 5.03 13.97 2.91
C VAL A 62 3.70 13.43 3.46
N ILE A 63 3.76 12.28 4.14
CA ILE A 63 2.65 11.68 4.87
C ILE A 63 2.84 12.00 6.36
N ARG A 64 1.75 12.38 7.05
CA ARG A 64 1.75 12.81 8.47
C ARG A 64 0.61 12.18 9.24
#